data_AF-A0AAW1IYL2-F1
#
_entry.id   AF-A0AAW1IYL2-F1
#
_cell.length_a   1.000
_cell.length_b   1.000
_cell.length_c   1.000
_cell.angle_alpha   90.00
_cell.angle_beta   90.00
_cell.angle_gamma   90.00
#
_symmetry.space_group_name_H-M   'P 1'
#
loop_
_entity.id
_entity.type
_entity.pdbx_description
1 polymer ?
#
loop_
_entity_poly.entity_id
_entity_poly.type
_entity_poly.pdbx_seq_one_letter_code
_entity_poly.pdbx_strand_id
1 'polypeptide(L)'
;MMKKEHVGDLRNPLLHPAIDQRGERLKRPLRLQFLHEDVQSTRKEVTDIEQQIGGLAPYATVQNGKSISVTYCMSFTMIDGKVCNAVTGTTSAQRCFLCKATSKQFNDIDNIIKMDITTDNLRFGISTLHAWIRFFECCLHLSYKLPTEKWQARQEEAKRKI
;
A
#
# COMPACT_ATOMS: atom_id res chain seq x y z
N MET A 1 8.27 -1.89 -44.95
CA MET A 1 7.98 -3.06 -44.12
C MET A 1 9.15 -3.27 -43.17
N MET A 2 9.15 -2.58 -42.03
CA MET A 2 10.26 -2.61 -41.06
C MET A 2 10.01 -3.71 -40.03
N LYS A 3 10.97 -4.63 -39.90
CA LYS A 3 10.99 -5.66 -38.85
C LYS A 3 11.26 -4.98 -37.51
N LYS A 4 10.37 -5.16 -36.53
CA LYS A 4 10.66 -4.82 -35.13
C LYS A 4 11.58 -5.89 -34.55
N GLU A 5 12.76 -5.49 -34.15
CA GLU A 5 13.66 -6.31 -33.35
C GLU A 5 13.05 -6.57 -31.97
N HIS A 6 13.06 -7.83 -31.55
CA HIS A 6 12.75 -8.23 -30.18
C HIS A 6 13.94 -7.82 -29.30
N VAL A 7 13.73 -6.86 -28.41
CA VAL A 7 14.64 -6.63 -27.29
C VAL A 7 14.48 -7.82 -26.34
N GLY A 8 15.52 -8.66 -26.30
CA GLY A 8 15.58 -9.86 -25.49
C GLY A 8 15.49 -9.55 -23.99
N ASP A 9 14.65 -10.32 -23.33
CA ASP A 9 14.45 -10.36 -21.89
C ASP A 9 15.73 -10.89 -21.20
N LEU A 10 16.43 -10.03 -20.45
CA LEU A 10 17.65 -10.33 -19.68
C LEU A 10 17.34 -11.09 -18.37
N ARG A 11 16.37 -12.00 -18.35
CA ARG A 11 16.07 -12.81 -17.16
C ARG A 11 16.92 -14.08 -17.13
N ASN A 12 17.79 -14.15 -16.13
CA ASN A 12 18.64 -15.27 -15.75
C ASN A 12 17.88 -16.62 -15.78
N PRO A 13 18.35 -17.62 -16.56
CA PRO A 13 17.64 -18.89 -16.77
C PRO A 13 17.65 -19.87 -15.58
N LEU A 14 18.24 -19.51 -14.44
CA LEU A 14 18.32 -20.37 -13.24
C LEU A 14 17.25 -20.11 -12.17
N LEU A 15 16.32 -19.17 -12.37
CA LEU A 15 15.11 -19.11 -11.56
C LEU A 15 13.99 -19.84 -12.30
N HIS A 16 13.40 -20.87 -11.68
CA HIS A 16 12.05 -21.32 -12.02
C HIS A 16 11.16 -20.09 -12.27
N PRO A 17 10.31 -20.07 -13.31
CA PRO A 17 9.48 -18.90 -13.58
C PRO A 17 8.64 -18.64 -12.33
N ALA A 18 9.02 -17.61 -11.58
CA ALA A 18 8.26 -17.18 -10.43
C ALA A 18 6.86 -16.90 -10.95
N ILE A 19 5.88 -17.65 -10.46
CA ILE A 19 4.47 -17.41 -10.77
C ILE A 19 4.22 -15.94 -10.47
N ASP A 20 3.78 -15.17 -11.47
CA ASP A 20 3.47 -13.76 -11.25
C ASP A 20 2.27 -13.65 -10.30
N GLN A 21 2.56 -13.40 -9.02
CA GLN A 21 1.56 -13.29 -7.97
C GLN A 21 0.68 -12.05 -8.13
N ARG A 22 1.01 -11.13 -9.05
CA ARG A 22 0.22 -9.90 -9.31
C ARG A 22 -0.96 -10.13 -10.26
N GLY A 23 -1.03 -11.30 -10.90
CA GLY A 23 -2.07 -11.61 -11.87
C GLY A 23 -3.48 -11.53 -11.29
N GLU A 24 -4.40 -10.88 -12.01
CA GLU A 24 -5.80 -10.72 -11.59
C GLU A 24 -6.51 -12.06 -11.34
N ARG A 25 -6.11 -13.11 -12.08
CA ARG A 25 -6.67 -14.46 -11.98
C ARG A 25 -6.47 -15.12 -10.62
N LEU A 26 -5.51 -14.64 -9.83
CA LEU A 26 -5.21 -15.17 -8.49
C LEU A 26 -5.99 -14.43 -7.39
N LYS A 27 -6.61 -13.29 -7.70
CA LYS A 27 -7.42 -12.53 -6.76
C LYS A 27 -8.80 -13.17 -6.68
N ARG A 28 -9.19 -13.62 -5.48
CA ARG A 28 -10.49 -14.24 -5.23
C ARG A 28 -11.40 -13.22 -4.54
N PRO A 29 -12.50 -12.77 -5.17
CA PRO A 29 -13.45 -11.89 -4.50
C PRO A 29 -14.06 -12.60 -3.29
N LEU A 30 -13.98 -11.96 -2.13
CA LEU A 30 -14.61 -12.46 -0.91
C LEU A 30 -16.01 -11.87 -0.72
N ARG A 31 -16.15 -10.55 -0.94
CA ARG A 31 -17.40 -9.81 -0.75
C ARG A 31 -17.43 -8.59 -1.65
N LEU A 32 -18.62 -8.24 -2.14
CA LEU A 32 -18.90 -7.01 -2.88
C LEU A 32 -20.14 -6.35 -2.28
N GLN A 33 -20.10 -5.03 -2.10
CA GLN A 33 -21.20 -4.26 -1.51
C GLN A 33 -21.39 -2.96 -2.28
N PHE A 34 -22.63 -2.46 -2.33
CA PHE A 34 -22.95 -1.17 -2.91
C PHE A 34 -23.12 -0.14 -1.78
N LEU A 35 -22.01 0.46 -1.36
CA LEU A 35 -21.96 1.39 -0.23
C LEU A 35 -20.85 2.42 -0.48
N HIS A 36 -21.04 3.64 0.01
CA HIS A 36 -20.01 4.67 -0.06
C HIS A 36 -18.90 4.40 0.95
N GLU A 37 -17.65 4.39 0.51
CA GLU A 37 -16.50 4.14 1.38
C GLU A 37 -16.24 5.31 2.33
N ASP A 38 -16.54 5.10 3.61
CA ASP A 38 -16.23 6.00 4.72
C ASP A 38 -15.49 5.30 5.87
N VAL A 39 -14.99 6.08 6.84
CA VAL A 39 -14.18 5.55 7.97
C VAL A 39 -14.91 4.48 8.78
N GLN A 40 -16.22 4.63 8.99
CA GLN A 40 -17.00 3.67 9.79
C GLN A 40 -17.22 2.38 9.02
N SER A 41 -17.61 2.49 7.75
CA SER A 41 -17.78 1.35 6.86
C SER A 41 -16.50 0.52 6.70
N THR A 42 -15.36 1.19 6.52
CA THR A 42 -14.05 0.53 6.40
C THR A 42 -13.66 -0.18 7.68
N ARG A 43 -13.80 0.48 8.84
CA ARG A 43 -13.46 -0.14 10.15
C ARG A 43 -14.35 -1.33 10.46
N LYS A 44 -15.65 -1.21 10.16
CA LYS A 44 -16.59 -2.31 10.33
C LYS A 44 -16.17 -3.52 9.50
N GLU A 45 -15.93 -3.33 8.21
CA GLU A 45 -15.53 -4.44 7.34
C GLU A 45 -14.20 -5.07 7.78
N VAL A 46 -13.21 -4.25 8.17
CA VAL A 46 -11.92 -4.78 8.68
C VAL A 46 -12.13 -5.59 9.95
N THR A 47 -12.93 -5.10 10.89
CA THR A 47 -13.24 -5.82 12.14
C THR A 47 -13.97 -7.13 11.87
N ASP A 48 -14.98 -7.10 11.00
CA ASP A 48 -15.77 -8.27 10.62
C ASP A 48 -14.86 -9.36 9.97
N ILE A 49 -13.90 -8.96 9.14
CA ILE A 49 -12.94 -9.88 8.50
C ILE A 49 -11.89 -10.38 9.48
N GLU A 50 -11.34 -9.52 10.35
CA GLU A 50 -10.39 -9.93 11.40
C GLU A 50 -11.02 -10.97 12.35
N GLN A 51 -12.29 -10.78 12.72
CA GLN A 51 -13.03 -11.74 13.53
C GLN A 51 -13.20 -13.09 12.81
N GLN A 52 -13.52 -13.08 11.52
CA GLN A 52 -13.62 -14.31 10.72
C GLN A 52 -12.28 -15.02 10.62
N ILE A 53 -11.18 -14.29 10.40
CA ILE A 53 -9.83 -14.85 10.36
C ILE A 53 -9.46 -15.49 11.71
N GLY A 54 -9.77 -14.83 12.83
CA GLY A 54 -9.53 -15.37 14.17
C GLY A 54 -10.31 -16.65 14.48
N GLY A 55 -11.43 -16.88 13.79
CA GLY A 55 -12.25 -18.09 13.90
C GLY A 55 -11.89 -19.21 12.92
N LEU A 56 -10.87 -19.04 12.07
CA LEU A 56 -10.51 -20.07 11.07
C LEU A 56 -9.93 -21.32 11.73
N ALA A 57 -10.61 -22.45 11.56
CA ALA A 57 -10.05 -23.75 11.89
C ALA A 57 -9.09 -24.23 10.78
N PRO A 58 -8.00 -24.95 11.12
CA PRO A 58 -7.15 -25.60 10.13
C PRO A 58 -7.96 -26.55 9.25
N TYR A 59 -7.65 -26.60 7.95
CA TYR A 59 -8.26 -27.56 7.05
C TYR A 59 -7.53 -28.89 7.13
N ALA A 60 -8.22 -29.93 7.61
CA ALA A 60 -7.72 -31.29 7.68
C ALA A 60 -8.45 -32.19 6.67
N THR A 61 -7.71 -32.97 5.89
CA THR A 61 -8.27 -33.93 4.94
C THR A 61 -7.36 -35.15 4.82
N VAL A 62 -7.88 -36.23 4.24
CA VAL A 62 -7.09 -37.40 3.84
C VAL A 62 -7.14 -37.51 2.32
N GLN A 63 -5.98 -37.48 1.67
CA GLN A 63 -5.86 -37.61 0.22
C GLN A 63 -4.85 -38.72 -0.07
N ASN A 64 -5.24 -39.71 -0.86
CA ASN A 64 -4.42 -40.89 -1.18
C ASN A 64 -3.83 -41.58 0.07
N GLY A 65 -4.63 -41.71 1.13
CA GLY A 65 -4.21 -42.32 2.40
C GLY A 65 -3.27 -41.46 3.25
N LYS A 66 -2.96 -40.23 2.85
CA LYS A 66 -2.13 -39.29 3.62
C LYS A 66 -3.00 -38.23 4.27
N SER A 67 -2.79 -38.01 5.57
CA SER A 67 -3.38 -36.87 6.26
C SER A 67 -2.67 -35.58 5.86
N ILE A 68 -3.44 -34.60 5.43
CA ILE A 68 -3.00 -33.26 5.09
C ILE A 68 -3.69 -32.29 6.03
N SER A 69 -2.92 -31.41 6.67
CA SER A 69 -3.41 -30.31 7.49
C SER A 69 -2.86 -29.00 6.95
N VAL A 70 -3.74 -28.01 6.75
CA VAL A 70 -3.39 -26.68 6.24
C VAL A 70 -3.81 -25.64 7.27
N THR A 71 -2.83 -24.88 7.76
CA THR A 71 -3.03 -23.72 8.63
C THR A 71 -2.98 -22.43 7.83
N TYR A 72 -3.75 -21.43 8.24
CA TYR A 72 -3.86 -20.17 7.52
C TYR A 72 -3.11 -19.04 8.22
N CYS A 73 -2.29 -18.30 7.46
CA CYS A 73 -1.66 -17.07 7.93
C CYS A 73 -2.03 -15.96 6.94
N MET A 74 -2.99 -15.12 7.32
CA MET A 74 -3.49 -14.03 6.49
C MET A 74 -2.73 -12.73 6.78
N SER A 75 -2.41 -11.96 5.75
CA SER A 75 -1.73 -10.66 5.89
C SER A 75 -2.54 -9.56 5.23
N PHE A 76 -2.82 -8.49 5.97
CA PHE A 76 -3.67 -7.39 5.51
C PHE A 76 -2.84 -6.28 4.86
N THR A 77 -2.16 -6.61 3.75
CA THR A 77 -1.19 -5.74 3.06
C THR A 77 -1.73 -5.14 1.76
N MET A 78 -2.77 -5.72 1.18
CA MET A 78 -3.37 -5.27 -0.07
C MET A 78 -4.38 -4.14 0.14
N ILE A 79 -3.91 -3.02 0.68
CA ILE A 79 -4.72 -1.84 0.93
C ILE A 79 -4.02 -0.56 0.46
N ASP A 80 -4.82 0.48 0.25
CA ASP A 80 -4.31 1.83 0.00
C ASP A 80 -4.12 2.63 1.30
N GLY A 81 -3.48 3.79 1.17
CA GLY A 81 -3.18 4.66 2.32
C GLY A 81 -4.42 5.27 2.99
N LYS A 82 -5.53 5.45 2.26
CA LYS A 82 -6.79 5.96 2.82
C LYS A 82 -7.39 4.93 3.77
N VAL A 83 -7.42 3.66 3.37
CA VAL A 83 -7.84 2.55 4.23
C VAL A 83 -6.92 2.42 5.45
N CYS A 84 -5.59 2.46 5.27
CA CYS A 84 -4.65 2.48 6.40
C CYS A 84 -4.98 3.61 7.39
N ASN A 85 -5.25 4.81 6.89
CA ASN A 85 -5.56 5.96 7.74
C ASN A 85 -6.87 5.79 8.50
N ALA A 86 -7.92 5.29 7.84
CA ALA A 86 -9.19 4.98 8.49
C ALA A 86 -9.00 3.97 9.64
N VAL A 87 -8.31 2.86 9.37
CA VAL A 87 -8.06 1.78 10.35
C VAL A 87 -7.18 2.26 11.51
N THR A 88 -6.13 3.03 11.23
CA THR A 88 -5.16 3.51 12.24
C THR A 88 -5.58 4.78 12.96
N GLY A 89 -6.78 5.31 12.68
CA GLY A 89 -7.26 6.57 13.24
C GLY A 89 -6.43 7.79 12.84
N THR A 90 -5.66 7.69 11.75
CA THR A 90 -4.86 8.80 11.24
C THR A 90 -5.77 9.76 10.49
N THR A 91 -5.99 10.94 11.04
CA THR A 91 -7.00 11.91 10.54
C THR A 91 -6.64 12.56 9.21
N SER A 92 -5.36 12.56 8.81
CA SER A 92 -4.89 13.23 7.61
C SER A 92 -4.08 12.29 6.73
N ALA A 93 -4.37 12.33 5.42
CA ALA A 93 -3.60 11.63 4.40
C ALA A 93 -2.14 12.10 4.26
N GLN A 94 -1.79 13.24 4.87
CA GLN A 94 -0.43 13.79 4.88
C GLN A 94 0.34 13.45 6.16
N ARG A 95 -0.20 12.54 7.00
CA ARG A 95 0.48 12.04 8.19
C ARG A 95 0.86 10.58 7.98
N CYS A 96 2.05 10.21 8.45
CA CYS A 96 2.49 8.83 8.41
C CYS A 96 1.62 7.99 9.38
N PHE A 97 1.06 6.87 8.91
CA PHE A 97 0.24 6.02 9.79
C PHE A 97 1.08 5.25 10.83
N LEU A 98 2.40 5.12 10.62
CA LEU A 98 3.35 4.46 11.53
C LEU A 98 3.77 5.36 12.71
N CYS A 99 4.34 6.54 12.42
CA CYS A 99 4.90 7.44 13.44
C CYS A 99 4.04 8.70 13.69
N LYS A 100 2.93 8.86 12.96
CA LYS A 100 2.08 10.06 12.96
C LYS A 100 2.79 11.35 12.55
N ALA A 101 4.04 11.32 12.10
CA ALA A 101 4.77 12.53 11.69
C ALA A 101 4.10 13.25 10.52
N THR A 102 4.22 14.58 10.51
CA THR A 102 3.81 15.47 9.42
C THR A 102 4.95 15.68 8.43
N SER A 103 4.64 16.13 7.21
CA SER A 103 5.68 16.49 6.22
C SER A 103 6.70 17.50 6.75
N LYS A 104 6.31 18.42 7.64
CA LYS A 104 7.24 19.37 8.26
C LYS A 104 8.26 18.67 9.17
N GLN A 105 7.82 17.68 9.93
CA GLN A 105 8.70 16.89 10.80
C GLN A 105 9.62 16.00 9.98
N PHE A 106 9.18 15.49 8.82
CA PHE A 106 10.01 14.69 7.92
C PHE A 106 11.23 15.44 7.36
N ASN A 107 11.23 16.78 7.38
CA ASN A 107 12.39 17.57 6.98
C ASN A 107 13.50 17.61 8.05
N ASP A 108 13.26 17.02 9.21
CA ASP A 108 14.23 16.90 10.30
C ASP A 108 14.55 15.41 10.52
N ILE A 109 15.58 14.95 9.83
CA ILE A 109 15.96 13.53 9.78
C ILE A 109 16.38 13.04 11.17
N ASP A 110 17.14 13.84 11.91
CA ASP A 110 17.66 13.48 13.24
C ASP A 110 16.53 13.26 14.25
N ASN A 111 15.47 14.07 14.16
CA ASN A 111 14.29 13.89 15.01
C ASN A 111 13.43 12.71 14.56
N ILE A 112 13.26 12.47 13.26
CA ILE A 112 12.46 11.36 12.73
C ILE A 112 13.02 10.00 13.10
N ILE A 113 14.35 9.83 13.04
CA ILE A 113 15.00 8.56 13.39
C ILE A 113 14.74 8.18 14.85
N LYS A 114 14.51 9.17 15.72
CA LYS A 114 14.24 8.98 17.15
C LYS A 114 12.75 8.84 17.47
N MET A 115 11.86 9.06 16.51
CA MET A 115 10.42 8.96 16.76
C MET A 115 9.97 7.51 16.89
N ASP A 116 9.13 7.26 17.88
CA ASP A 116 8.48 5.96 18.03
C ASP A 116 7.51 5.67 16.88
N ILE A 117 7.45 4.40 16.50
CA ILE A 117 6.49 3.88 15.54
C ILE A 117 5.48 2.97 16.25
N THR A 118 4.23 2.98 15.77
CA THR A 118 3.26 1.94 16.14
C THR A 118 3.59 0.67 15.37
N THR A 119 4.30 -0.26 16.00
CA THR A 119 4.77 -1.52 15.37
C THR A 119 3.65 -2.40 14.85
N ASP A 120 2.47 -2.36 15.48
CA ASP A 120 1.28 -3.10 15.00
C ASP A 120 0.86 -2.67 13.60
N ASN A 121 1.14 -1.42 13.23
CA ASN A 121 0.81 -0.91 11.90
C ASN A 121 1.77 -1.40 10.82
N LEU A 122 2.86 -2.11 11.15
CA LEU A 122 3.73 -2.75 10.17
C LEU A 122 3.01 -3.86 9.38
N ARG A 123 1.93 -4.43 9.94
CA ARG A 123 1.11 -5.47 9.28
C ARG A 123 0.48 -5.03 7.97
N PHE A 124 0.36 -3.72 7.74
CA PHE A 124 -0.19 -3.15 6.50
C PHE A 124 0.82 -3.12 5.34
N GLY A 125 2.11 -3.29 5.63
CA GLY A 125 3.17 -3.24 4.62
C GLY A 125 3.27 -1.90 3.89
N ILE A 126 3.96 -1.90 2.75
CA ILE A 126 4.12 -0.74 1.88
C ILE A 126 3.29 -0.95 0.61
N SER A 127 2.37 -0.04 0.33
CA SER A 127 1.64 -0.02 -0.93
C SER A 127 2.55 0.48 -2.06
N THR A 128 3.31 -0.43 -2.69
CA THR A 128 4.29 -0.10 -3.74
C THR A 128 3.67 0.72 -4.87
N LEU A 129 2.43 0.42 -5.26
CA LEU A 129 1.69 1.18 -6.26
C LEU A 129 1.57 2.66 -5.86
N HIS A 130 1.06 2.92 -4.66
CA HIS A 130 0.90 4.30 -4.18
C HIS A 130 2.24 4.98 -3.92
N ALA A 131 3.27 4.23 -3.51
CA ALA A 131 4.62 4.77 -3.34
C ALA A 131 5.15 5.35 -4.66
N TRP A 132 5.03 4.62 -5.77
CA TRP A 132 5.45 5.10 -7.10
C TRP A 132 4.61 6.29 -7.58
N ILE A 133 3.29 6.24 -7.42
CA ILE A 133 2.40 7.35 -7.82
C ILE A 133 2.75 8.63 -7.06
N ARG A 134 2.91 8.54 -5.73
CA ARG A 134 3.25 9.69 -4.88
C ARG A 134 4.66 10.21 -5.15
N PHE A 135 5.61 9.33 -5.43
CA PHE A 135 6.95 9.73 -5.83
C PHE A 135 6.92 10.52 -7.13
N PHE A 136 6.19 10.03 -8.15
CA PHE A 136 6.07 10.73 -9.42
C PHE A 136 5.35 12.08 -9.28
N GLU A 137 4.26 12.12 -8.51
CA GLU A 137 3.56 13.38 -8.15
C GLU A 137 4.51 14.38 -7.47
N CYS A 138 5.38 13.90 -6.56
CA CYS A 138 6.39 14.73 -5.92
C CYS A 138 7.41 15.30 -6.91
N CYS A 139 7.90 14.49 -7.85
CA CYS A 139 8.81 14.95 -8.91
C CYS A 139 8.16 16.01 -9.81
N LEU A 140 6.89 15.83 -10.17
CA LEU A 140 6.12 16.85 -10.87
C LEU A 140 5.99 18.12 -10.01
N HIS A 141 5.66 17.95 -8.72
CA HIS A 141 5.60 19.05 -7.76
C HIS A 141 6.89 19.85 -7.66
N LEU A 142 8.02 19.17 -7.70
CA LEU A 142 9.32 19.80 -7.70
C LEU A 142 9.54 20.58 -9.00
N SER A 143 9.30 19.96 -10.16
CA SER A 143 9.62 20.56 -11.46
C SER A 143 8.91 21.89 -11.71
N TYR A 144 7.63 22.00 -11.40
CA TYR A 144 6.89 23.27 -11.57
C TYR A 144 7.14 24.28 -10.45
N LYS A 145 7.63 23.84 -9.26
CA LYS A 145 7.96 24.75 -8.14
C LYS A 145 9.39 25.26 -8.17
N LEU A 146 10.27 24.72 -9.03
CA LEU A 146 11.66 25.18 -9.16
C LEU A 146 11.79 26.71 -9.25
N PRO A 147 10.95 27.46 -10.02
CA PRO A 147 11.09 28.93 -10.09
C PRO A 147 10.71 29.67 -8.80
N THR A 148 9.90 29.05 -7.94
CA THR A 148 9.39 29.70 -6.72
C THR A 148 10.09 29.22 -5.45
N GLU A 149 10.74 28.06 -5.51
CA GLU A 149 11.43 27.37 -4.41
C GLU A 149 10.56 27.22 -3.14
N LYS A 150 9.23 27.23 -3.31
CA LYS A 150 8.26 27.21 -2.20
C LYS A 150 7.34 26.01 -2.32
N TRP A 151 7.26 25.21 -1.25
CA TRP A 151 6.34 24.07 -1.19
C TRP A 151 4.87 24.48 -1.33
N GLN A 152 4.48 25.63 -0.77
CA GLN A 152 3.12 26.15 -0.84
C GLN A 152 3.07 27.52 -1.54
N ALA A 153 2.47 27.57 -2.72
CA ALA A 153 2.21 28.81 -3.45
C ALA A 153 0.84 29.38 -3.10
N ARG A 154 0.73 29.96 -1.91
CA ARG A 154 -0.55 30.54 -1.44
C ARG A 154 -0.84 31.93 -2.02
N GLN A 155 0.20 32.68 -2.36
CA GLN A 155 0.07 34.05 -2.88
C GLN A 155 -0.15 34.07 -4.39
N GLU A 156 -0.94 35.05 -4.87
CA GLU A 156 -1.24 35.30 -6.29
C GLU A 156 0.01 35.26 -7.17
N GLU A 157 1.08 35.95 -6.76
CA GLU A 157 2.31 36.04 -7.53
C GLU A 157 3.02 34.68 -7.67
N ALA A 158 2.97 33.84 -6.63
CA ALA A 158 3.53 32.50 -6.67
C ALA A 158 2.67 31.53 -7.50
N LYS A 159 1.35 31.73 -7.54
CA LYS A 159 0.44 30.95 -8.39
C LYS A 159 0.62 31.24 -9.88
N ARG A 160 0.97 32.48 -10.25
CA ARG A 160 1.24 32.87 -11.65
C ARG A 160 2.54 32.30 -12.22
N LYS A 161 3.45 31.86 -11.34
CA LYS A 161 4.77 31.29 -11.69
C LYS A 161 4.78 29.76 -11.71
N ILE A 162 3.62 29.12 -11.48
CA ILE A 162 3.41 27.67 -11.40
C ILE A 162 2.45 27.22 -12.49
#